data_AF-A0A1B8FVU8-F1
#
_entry.id   AF-A0A1B8FVU8-F1
#
_cell.length_a   1.000
_cell.length_b   1.000
_cell.length_c   1.000
_cell.angle_alpha   90.00
_cell.angle_beta   90.00
_cell.angle_gamma   90.00
#
_symmetry.space_group_name_H-M   'P 1'
#
loop_
_entity.id
_entity.type
_entity.pdbx_description
1 polymer ?
#
loop_
_entity_poly.entity_id
_entity_poly.type
_entity_poly.pdbx_seq_one_letter_code
_entity_poly.pdbx_strand_id
1 'polypeptide(L)'
;MSLETRRLYTLIKGLVGMLEAIGMNTLAMLQSRLLITTFEIGHAMYPAAYISAGANVQAAVAMGASASSSADLPKAFPDPGIAEEARQTWRGIVITNRYASLESGAGHSGSLVRSIEAICGNNGSKDLSQMDPFTKMAYSSLLLDQVLAHIHERTSQQEFRRAEAMQILHSLTLFLASFEGEGNALKTLLDSSLAIGRSAMLEVLEFGSKVEPQDNEYCVQASLNILTSLTHEIAHGARAVTTDSAALETLSVFIPHCIYKAAIVCLHDAKVSKDSNLKLRIQPLKDILGYIGLRWGAAKYYVEKIEQEQNKINL
;
A
#
# COMPACT_ATOMS: atom_id res chain seq x y z
N MET A 1 2.92 -15.49 -14.79
CA MET A 1 2.19 -16.51 -13.99
C MET A 1 2.09 -17.79 -14.80
N SER A 2 2.36 -18.95 -14.21
CA SER A 2 2.27 -20.24 -14.92
C SER A 2 0.81 -20.61 -15.24
N LEU A 3 0.61 -21.50 -16.21
CA LEU A 3 -0.72 -22.01 -16.57
C LEU A 3 -1.37 -22.76 -15.39
N GLU A 4 -0.57 -23.50 -14.63
CA GLU A 4 -1.01 -24.25 -13.46
C GLU A 4 -1.51 -23.33 -12.35
N THR A 5 -0.75 -22.28 -11.99
CA THR A 5 -1.16 -21.29 -10.99
C THR A 5 -2.46 -20.60 -11.41
N ARG A 6 -2.62 -20.27 -12.70
CA ARG A 6 -3.87 -19.67 -13.22
C ARG A 6 -5.06 -20.61 -13.04
N ARG A 7 -4.90 -21.90 -13.35
CA ARG A 7 -5.95 -22.92 -13.18
C ARG A 7 -6.34 -23.07 -11.72
N LEU A 8 -5.35 -23.18 -10.82
CA LEU A 8 -5.59 -23.28 -9.39
C LEU A 8 -6.34 -22.05 -8.85
N TYR A 9 -5.92 -20.84 -9.24
CA TYR A 9 -6.61 -19.61 -8.89
C TYR A 9 -8.09 -19.62 -9.33
N THR A 10 -8.37 -19.98 -10.59
CA THR A 10 -9.75 -20.06 -11.09
C THR A 10 -10.58 -21.11 -10.34
N LEU A 11 -10.01 -22.28 -10.04
CA LEU A 11 -10.69 -23.31 -9.24
C LEU A 11 -11.04 -22.82 -7.84
N ILE A 12 -10.10 -22.17 -7.15
CA ILE A 12 -10.31 -21.63 -5.80
C ILE A 12 -11.38 -20.53 -5.83
N LYS A 13 -11.34 -19.61 -6.80
CA LYS A 13 -12.38 -18.57 -6.96
C LYS A 13 -13.76 -19.18 -7.21
N GLY A 14 -13.83 -20.22 -8.03
CA GLY A 14 -15.08 -20.97 -8.26
C GLY A 14 -15.60 -21.62 -6.98
N LEU A 15 -14.72 -22.24 -6.19
CA LEU A 15 -15.09 -22.83 -4.89
C LEU A 15 -15.60 -21.78 -3.91
N VAL A 16 -14.93 -20.62 -3.80
CA VAL A 16 -15.38 -19.50 -2.96
C VAL A 16 -16.79 -19.06 -3.36
N GLY A 17 -17.06 -18.90 -4.66
CA GLY A 17 -18.39 -18.54 -5.16
C GLY A 17 -19.47 -19.59 -4.88
N MET A 18 -19.13 -20.89 -4.96
CA MET A 18 -20.07 -21.96 -4.58
C MET A 18 -20.40 -21.94 -3.08
N LEU A 19 -19.39 -21.73 -2.23
CA LEU A 19 -19.58 -21.62 -0.78
C LEU A 19 -20.40 -20.37 -0.40
N GLU A 20 -20.20 -19.26 -1.11
CA GLU A 20 -21.03 -18.05 -0.97
C GLU A 20 -22.49 -18.31 -1.34
N ALA A 21 -22.74 -19.03 -2.43
CA ALA A 21 -24.09 -19.32 -2.91
C ALA A 21 -24.92 -20.14 -1.92
N ILE A 22 -24.28 -20.97 -1.08
CA ILE A 22 -24.94 -21.71 0.01
C ILE A 22 -24.97 -20.94 1.35
N GLY A 23 -24.58 -19.67 1.35
CA GLY A 23 -24.62 -18.79 2.52
C GLY A 23 -23.50 -19.03 3.53
N MET A 24 -22.41 -19.70 3.15
CA MET A 24 -21.30 -19.95 4.05
C MET A 24 -20.45 -18.68 4.25
N ASN A 25 -20.25 -18.28 5.50
CA ASN A 25 -19.37 -17.18 5.88
C ASN A 25 -18.69 -17.50 7.22
N THR A 26 -17.61 -18.28 7.17
CA THR A 26 -16.84 -18.69 8.36
C THR A 26 -15.51 -17.94 8.43
N LEU A 27 -14.90 -17.87 9.61
CA LEU A 27 -13.59 -17.20 9.78
C LEU A 27 -12.51 -17.80 8.88
N ALA A 28 -12.47 -19.14 8.73
CA ALA A 28 -11.54 -19.82 7.83
C ALA A 28 -11.78 -19.44 6.35
N MET A 29 -13.04 -19.28 5.94
CA MET A 29 -13.36 -18.78 4.60
C MET A 29 -12.87 -17.35 4.43
N LEU A 30 -13.07 -16.49 5.43
CA LEU A 30 -12.64 -15.10 5.41
C LEU A 30 -11.10 -14.97 5.32
N GLN A 31 -10.36 -15.76 6.10
CA GLN A 31 -8.91 -15.89 6.01
C GLN A 31 -8.46 -16.40 4.62
N SER A 32 -9.16 -17.39 4.06
CA SER A 32 -8.89 -17.90 2.71
C SER A 32 -9.07 -16.80 1.65
N ARG A 33 -10.15 -16.02 1.74
CA ARG A 33 -10.39 -14.89 0.84
C ARG A 33 -9.32 -13.80 0.97
N LEU A 34 -8.84 -13.52 2.18
CA LEU A 34 -7.74 -12.57 2.41
C LEU A 34 -6.46 -13.01 1.68
N LEU A 35 -6.12 -14.30 1.73
CA LEU A 35 -4.97 -14.85 1.00
C LEU A 35 -5.16 -14.74 -0.52
N ILE A 36 -6.37 -15.00 -1.02
CA ILE A 36 -6.70 -14.85 -2.45
C ILE A 36 -6.57 -13.38 -2.89
N THR A 37 -7.11 -12.42 -2.13
CA THR A 37 -6.97 -10.99 -2.44
C THR A 37 -5.51 -10.56 -2.44
N THR A 38 -4.72 -11.03 -1.46
CA THR A 38 -3.27 -10.79 -1.42
C THR A 38 -2.57 -11.34 -2.68
N PHE A 39 -2.95 -12.54 -3.11
CA PHE A 39 -2.45 -13.13 -4.35
C PHE A 39 -2.83 -12.30 -5.59
N GLU A 40 -4.07 -11.83 -5.67
CA GLU A 40 -4.57 -11.00 -6.78
C GLU A 40 -3.79 -9.67 -6.87
N ILE A 41 -3.55 -9.00 -5.73
CA ILE A 41 -2.69 -7.80 -5.65
C ILE A 41 -1.29 -8.13 -6.16
N GLY A 42 -0.67 -9.19 -5.63
CA GLY A 42 0.70 -9.56 -5.97
C GLY A 42 0.92 -9.98 -7.42
N HIS A 43 -0.14 -10.24 -8.17
CA HIS A 43 -0.09 -10.60 -9.58
C HIS A 43 -0.67 -9.51 -10.50
N ALA A 44 -0.86 -8.28 -9.98
CA ALA A 44 -1.46 -7.17 -10.71
C ALA A 44 -2.84 -7.47 -11.31
N MET A 45 -3.63 -8.32 -10.63
CA MET A 45 -5.02 -8.61 -11.00
C MET A 45 -5.96 -7.58 -10.37
N TYR A 46 -5.65 -6.29 -10.51
CA TYR A 46 -6.25 -5.23 -9.70
C TYR A 46 -7.77 -5.11 -9.76
N PRO A 47 -8.45 -5.28 -10.92
CA PRO A 47 -9.91 -5.29 -10.94
C PRO A 47 -10.51 -6.42 -10.08
N ALA A 48 -9.91 -7.61 -10.12
CA ALA A 48 -10.32 -8.73 -9.28
C ALA A 48 -9.99 -8.46 -7.81
N ALA A 49 -8.79 -7.97 -7.52
CA ALA A 49 -8.34 -7.63 -6.16
C ALA A 49 -9.27 -6.61 -5.49
N TYR A 50 -9.67 -5.55 -6.21
CA TYR A 50 -10.57 -4.52 -5.71
C TYR A 50 -11.94 -5.08 -5.36
N ILE A 51 -12.53 -5.89 -6.25
CA ILE A 51 -13.83 -6.54 -6.02
C ILE A 51 -13.74 -7.52 -4.84
N SER A 52 -12.73 -8.39 -4.81
CA SER A 52 -12.51 -9.35 -3.72
C SER A 52 -12.31 -8.65 -2.39
N ALA A 53 -11.54 -7.55 -2.35
CA ALA A 53 -11.30 -6.80 -1.14
C ALA A 53 -12.59 -6.18 -0.58
N GLY A 54 -13.40 -5.55 -1.45
CA GLY A 54 -14.71 -5.04 -1.05
C GLY A 54 -15.64 -6.13 -0.52
N ALA A 55 -15.69 -7.29 -1.19
CA ALA A 55 -16.47 -8.45 -0.73
C ALA A 55 -15.99 -8.97 0.65
N ASN A 56 -14.68 -8.99 0.89
CA ASN A 56 -14.10 -9.41 2.17
C ASN A 56 -14.47 -8.46 3.31
N VAL A 57 -14.49 -7.15 3.04
CA VAL A 57 -14.95 -6.15 4.01
C VAL A 57 -16.40 -6.44 4.41
N GLN A 58 -17.30 -6.66 3.44
CA GLN A 58 -18.71 -6.96 3.73
C GLN A 58 -18.87 -8.28 4.49
N ALA A 59 -18.14 -9.32 4.10
CA ALA A 59 -18.16 -10.62 4.77
C ALA A 59 -17.67 -10.53 6.23
N ALA A 60 -16.62 -9.75 6.50
CA ALA A 60 -16.10 -9.51 7.84
C ALA A 60 -17.08 -8.73 8.73
N VAL A 61 -17.72 -7.69 8.16
CA VAL A 61 -18.74 -6.89 8.87
C VAL A 61 -19.94 -7.74 9.23
N ALA A 62 -20.46 -8.54 8.28
CA ALA A 62 -21.59 -9.44 8.51
C ALA A 62 -21.29 -10.50 9.60
N MET A 63 -20.02 -10.88 9.77
CA MET A 63 -19.57 -11.82 10.81
C MET A 63 -19.33 -11.14 12.18
N GLY A 64 -19.28 -9.81 12.24
CA GLY A 64 -18.94 -9.06 13.45
C GLY A 64 -17.43 -8.93 13.72
N ALA A 65 -16.56 -9.33 12.77
CA ALA A 65 -15.10 -9.21 12.91
C ALA A 65 -14.62 -7.74 12.86
N SER A 66 -15.44 -6.84 12.31
CA SER A 66 -15.17 -5.39 12.26
C SER A 66 -15.55 -4.65 13.54
N ALA A 67 -15.90 -5.36 14.63
CA ALA A 67 -16.34 -4.75 15.87
C ALA A 67 -15.26 -3.80 16.45
N SER A 68 -15.61 -2.52 16.54
CA SER A 68 -14.71 -1.45 17.00
C SER A 68 -14.55 -1.41 18.53
N SER A 69 -15.52 -1.95 19.28
CA SER A 69 -15.47 -1.98 20.74
C SER A 69 -14.96 -3.33 21.26
N SER A 70 -14.16 -3.29 22.32
CA SER A 70 -13.69 -4.50 23.03
C SER A 70 -14.84 -5.30 23.68
N ALA A 71 -16.02 -4.70 23.81
CA ALA A 71 -17.22 -5.34 24.35
C ALA A 71 -18.07 -6.05 23.28
N ASP A 72 -17.95 -5.68 22.01
CA ASP A 72 -18.77 -6.25 20.94
C ASP A 72 -18.11 -7.45 20.25
N LEU A 73 -16.77 -7.44 20.14
CA LEU A 73 -16.03 -8.56 19.54
C LEU A 73 -16.25 -9.89 20.31
N PRO A 74 -16.26 -9.93 21.66
CA PRO A 74 -16.57 -11.15 22.41
C PRO A 74 -18.02 -11.64 22.24
N LYS A 75 -18.96 -10.79 21.80
CA LYS A 75 -20.34 -11.21 21.51
C LYS A 75 -20.40 -12.02 20.22
N ALA A 76 -19.63 -11.64 19.21
CA ALA A 76 -19.52 -12.36 17.94
C ALA A 76 -18.59 -13.58 18.06
N PHE A 77 -17.52 -13.46 18.87
CA PHE A 77 -16.52 -14.51 19.07
C PHE A 77 -16.29 -14.73 20.58
N PRO A 78 -17.05 -15.63 21.22
CA PRO A 78 -16.95 -15.86 22.67
C PRO A 78 -15.59 -16.43 23.10
N ASP A 79 -14.93 -17.20 22.23
CA ASP A 79 -13.59 -17.71 22.50
C ASP A 79 -12.54 -16.60 22.29
N PRO A 80 -11.71 -16.28 23.30
CA PRO A 80 -10.72 -15.21 23.20
C PRO A 80 -9.67 -15.42 22.10
N GLY A 81 -9.29 -16.68 21.82
CA GLY A 81 -8.33 -17.00 20.77
C GLY A 81 -8.91 -16.73 19.39
N ILE A 82 -10.13 -17.22 19.13
CA ILE A 82 -10.85 -16.97 17.88
C ILE A 82 -11.15 -15.47 17.72
N ALA A 83 -11.48 -14.75 18.79
CA ALA A 83 -11.68 -13.31 18.76
C ALA A 83 -10.40 -12.56 18.33
N GLU A 84 -9.24 -12.99 18.83
CA GLU A 84 -7.94 -12.45 18.39
C GLU A 84 -7.70 -12.73 16.91
N GLU A 85 -7.88 -13.97 16.46
CA GLU A 85 -7.74 -14.35 15.05
C GLU A 85 -8.67 -13.54 14.13
N ALA A 86 -9.92 -13.32 14.54
CA ALA A 86 -10.88 -12.50 13.82
C ALA A 86 -10.42 -11.04 13.71
N ARG A 87 -9.87 -10.48 14.79
CA ARG A 87 -9.33 -9.12 14.81
C ARG A 87 -8.13 -8.97 13.88
N GLN A 88 -7.20 -9.94 13.90
CA GLN A 88 -6.04 -9.91 13.01
C GLN A 88 -6.44 -10.10 11.55
N THR A 89 -7.42 -10.98 11.28
CA THR A 89 -8.01 -11.17 9.94
C THR A 89 -8.65 -9.88 9.44
N TRP A 90 -9.42 -9.19 10.28
CA TRP A 90 -10.02 -7.89 9.94
C TRP A 90 -8.95 -6.84 9.58
N ARG A 91 -7.88 -6.73 10.38
CA ARG A 91 -6.75 -5.83 10.07
C ARG A 91 -6.11 -6.15 8.72
N GLY A 92 -5.90 -7.43 8.41
CA GLY A 92 -5.38 -7.86 7.10
C GLY A 92 -6.31 -7.48 5.94
N ILE A 93 -7.62 -7.65 6.11
CA ILE A 93 -8.64 -7.26 5.11
C ILE A 93 -8.60 -5.76 4.86
N VAL A 94 -8.52 -4.97 5.93
CA VAL A 94 -8.42 -3.51 5.84
C VAL A 94 -7.18 -3.09 5.06
N ILE A 95 -6.01 -3.63 5.42
CA ILE A 95 -4.73 -3.29 4.77
C ILE A 95 -4.82 -3.63 3.27
N THR A 96 -5.28 -4.84 2.93
CA THR A 96 -5.39 -5.28 1.53
C THR A 96 -6.45 -4.51 0.75
N ASN A 97 -7.56 -4.10 1.36
CA ASN A 97 -8.58 -3.26 0.72
C ASN A 97 -8.06 -1.87 0.36
N ARG A 98 -7.33 -1.23 1.28
CA ARG A 98 -6.71 0.08 1.05
C ARG A 98 -5.65 0.01 -0.03
N TYR A 99 -4.82 -1.04 0.00
CA TYR A 99 -3.82 -1.25 -1.04
C TYR A 99 -4.44 -1.59 -2.40
N ALA A 100 -5.49 -2.41 -2.47
CA ALA A 100 -6.22 -2.66 -3.72
C ALA A 100 -6.89 -1.40 -4.29
N SER A 101 -7.34 -0.49 -3.41
CA SER A 101 -7.89 0.81 -3.81
C SER A 101 -6.81 1.72 -4.43
N LEU A 102 -5.62 1.76 -3.82
CA LEU A 102 -4.45 2.44 -4.38
C LEU A 102 -4.13 1.95 -5.80
N GLU A 103 -4.06 0.62 -5.99
CA GLU A 103 -3.65 0.03 -7.27
C GLU A 103 -4.68 0.14 -8.39
N SER A 104 -5.97 0.13 -8.04
CA SER A 104 -7.05 0.28 -9.01
C SER A 104 -7.25 1.72 -9.48
N GLY A 105 -6.65 2.71 -8.80
CA GLY A 105 -6.94 4.12 -9.02
C GLY A 105 -8.41 4.47 -8.78
N ALA A 106 -9.14 3.61 -8.06
CA ALA A 106 -10.54 3.80 -7.77
C ALA A 106 -10.69 4.72 -6.55
N GLY A 107 -11.66 5.63 -6.62
CA GLY A 107 -12.01 6.50 -5.50
C GLY A 107 -12.44 5.71 -4.27
N HIS A 108 -12.19 6.29 -3.10
CA HIS A 108 -12.47 5.69 -1.80
C HIS A 108 -13.97 5.38 -1.63
N SER A 109 -14.29 4.17 -1.16
CA SER A 109 -15.64 3.84 -0.65
C SER A 109 -15.76 4.33 0.80
N GLY A 110 -15.91 5.64 0.98
CA GLY A 110 -15.75 6.38 2.25
C GLY A 110 -16.70 6.07 3.41
N SER A 111 -17.57 5.07 3.29
CA SER A 111 -18.62 4.82 4.30
C SER A 111 -18.33 3.68 5.28
N LEU A 112 -17.47 2.70 4.97
CA LEU A 112 -17.39 1.47 5.79
C LEU A 112 -16.07 1.30 6.58
N VAL A 113 -15.04 2.08 6.26
CA VAL A 113 -13.67 1.92 6.81
C VAL A 113 -13.37 2.90 7.95
N ARG A 114 -14.30 3.83 8.23
CA ARG A 114 -14.22 4.85 9.31
C ARG A 114 -14.20 4.25 10.74
N SER A 115 -14.34 2.92 10.89
CA SER A 115 -14.31 2.22 12.19
C SER A 115 -12.91 1.85 12.72
N ILE A 116 -11.83 2.09 11.97
CA ILE A 116 -10.46 1.69 12.37
C ILE A 116 -9.83 2.66 13.38
N GLU A 117 -10.39 3.86 13.56
CA GLU A 117 -9.96 4.81 14.60
C GLU A 117 -9.97 4.17 16.00
N ALA A 118 -10.85 3.19 16.24
CA ALA A 118 -10.90 2.46 17.50
C ALA A 118 -9.79 1.40 17.65
N ILE A 119 -9.23 0.86 16.56
CA ILE A 119 -8.26 -0.25 16.58
C ILE A 119 -6.84 0.25 16.87
N CYS A 120 -6.45 1.40 16.31
CA CYS A 120 -5.19 2.07 16.67
C CYS A 120 -5.29 2.83 18.01
N GLY A 121 -6.51 2.96 18.55
CA GLY A 121 -6.79 3.58 19.82
C GLY A 121 -6.64 5.10 19.78
N ASN A 122 -7.45 5.76 20.59
CA ASN A 122 -7.32 7.16 21.01
C ASN A 122 -6.04 7.43 21.83
N ASN A 123 -4.95 6.71 21.54
CA ASN A 123 -3.69 6.81 22.23
C ASN A 123 -2.78 7.73 21.42
N GLY A 124 -3.05 9.04 21.44
CA GLY A 124 -2.15 10.08 20.93
C GLY A 124 -0.82 10.19 21.68
N SER A 125 -0.33 9.08 22.26
CA SER A 125 0.84 9.01 23.14
C SER A 125 1.54 7.64 23.11
N LYS A 126 1.12 6.66 22.30
CA LYS A 126 1.93 5.44 22.14
C LYS A 126 3.11 5.75 21.23
N ASP A 127 4.31 5.67 21.78
CA ASP A 127 5.58 5.78 21.07
C ASP A 127 5.55 4.84 19.84
N LEU A 128 5.59 5.44 18.63
CA LEU A 128 5.53 4.72 17.36
C LEU A 128 6.60 3.62 17.28
N SER A 129 7.73 3.80 17.98
CA SER A 129 8.82 2.84 18.05
C SER A 129 8.45 1.54 18.79
N GLN A 130 7.45 1.57 19.69
CA GLN A 130 7.05 0.41 20.51
C GLN A 130 5.90 -0.41 19.91
N MET A 131 5.38 -0.02 18.74
CA MET A 131 4.33 -0.77 18.06
C MET A 131 4.87 -2.05 17.44
N ASP A 132 4.10 -3.14 17.55
CA ASP A 132 4.41 -4.37 16.82
C ASP A 132 4.36 -4.14 15.29
N PRO A 133 5.10 -4.92 14.48
CA PRO A 133 5.19 -4.70 13.04
C PRO A 133 3.85 -4.70 12.31
N PHE A 134 2.91 -5.55 12.73
CA PHE A 134 1.59 -5.61 12.09
C PHE A 134 0.74 -4.39 12.47
N THR A 135 0.96 -3.79 13.63
CA THR A 135 0.33 -2.51 14.05
C THR A 135 0.92 -1.33 13.31
N LYS A 136 2.24 -1.29 13.13
CA LYS A 136 2.87 -0.32 12.22
C LYS A 136 2.30 -0.43 10.81
N MET A 137 2.07 -1.65 10.30
CA MET A 137 1.49 -1.87 8.97
C MET A 137 0.03 -1.40 8.86
N ALA A 138 -0.80 -1.73 9.86
CA ALA A 138 -2.19 -1.29 9.91
C ALA A 138 -2.31 0.23 9.99
N TYR A 139 -1.47 0.87 10.81
CA TYR A 139 -1.40 2.33 10.91
C TYR A 139 -0.91 2.97 9.60
N SER A 140 0.12 2.42 8.97
CA SER A 140 0.57 2.88 7.65
C SER A 140 -0.54 2.81 6.60
N SER A 141 -1.33 1.73 6.60
CA SER A 141 -2.49 1.63 5.71
C SER A 141 -3.56 2.68 6.01
N LEU A 142 -3.71 3.11 7.26
CA LEU A 142 -4.63 4.19 7.63
C LEU A 142 -4.17 5.53 7.04
N LEU A 143 -2.88 5.83 7.09
CA LEU A 143 -2.33 7.02 6.42
C LEU A 143 -2.52 6.95 4.90
N LEU A 144 -2.35 5.77 4.30
CA LEU A 144 -2.68 5.56 2.88
C LEU A 144 -4.15 5.84 2.59
N ASP A 145 -5.06 5.39 3.43
CA ASP A 145 -6.51 5.64 3.31
C ASP A 145 -6.82 7.14 3.32
N GLN A 146 -6.21 7.89 4.24
CA GLN A 146 -6.33 9.35 4.32
C GLN A 146 -5.80 10.03 3.05
N VAL A 147 -4.67 9.57 2.52
CA VAL A 147 -4.13 10.05 1.24
C VAL A 147 -5.11 9.79 0.10
N LEU A 148 -5.65 8.57 0.00
CA LEU A 148 -6.59 8.22 -1.07
C LEU A 148 -7.89 9.02 -0.95
N ALA A 149 -8.41 9.23 0.27
CA ALA A 149 -9.55 10.10 0.50
C ALA A 149 -9.25 11.54 0.04
N HIS A 150 -8.11 12.11 0.46
CA HIS A 150 -7.70 13.46 0.08
C HIS A 150 -7.56 13.65 -1.45
N ILE A 151 -7.00 12.65 -2.16
CA ILE A 151 -6.79 12.71 -3.61
C ILE A 151 -8.11 12.60 -4.38
N HIS A 152 -9.06 11.80 -3.90
CA HIS A 152 -10.30 11.48 -4.65
C HIS A 152 -11.53 12.26 -4.19
N GLU A 153 -11.60 12.74 -2.95
CA GLU A 153 -12.69 13.55 -2.44
C GLU A 153 -12.56 15.00 -2.91
N ARG A 154 -13.51 15.44 -3.76
CA ARG A 154 -13.55 16.82 -4.27
C ARG A 154 -14.18 17.76 -3.24
N THR A 155 -13.43 18.17 -2.22
CA THR A 155 -13.90 19.22 -1.31
C THR A 155 -13.86 20.58 -2.02
N SER A 156 -14.96 21.33 -2.02
CA SER A 156 -15.10 22.60 -2.75
C SER A 156 -14.20 23.73 -2.22
N GLN A 157 -13.64 23.61 -1.01
CA GLN A 157 -12.83 24.63 -0.36
C GLN A 157 -11.32 24.32 -0.44
N GLN A 158 -10.54 25.24 -1.03
CA GLN A 158 -9.11 25.07 -1.29
C GLN A 158 -8.23 25.16 -0.02
N GLU A 159 -8.62 25.97 0.96
CA GLU A 159 -7.90 26.11 2.23
C GLU A 159 -7.98 24.85 3.09
N PHE A 160 -9.16 24.21 3.13
CA PHE A 160 -9.37 22.94 3.84
C PHE A 160 -8.47 21.83 3.27
N ARG A 161 -8.32 21.79 1.94
CA ARG A 161 -7.42 20.84 1.27
C ARG A 161 -5.95 21.04 1.66
N ARG A 162 -5.49 22.29 1.84
CA ARG A 162 -4.08 22.55 2.24
C ARG A 162 -3.81 22.10 3.66
N ALA A 163 -4.68 22.44 4.60
CA ALA A 163 -4.54 22.05 6.00
C ALA A 163 -4.55 20.51 6.15
N GLU A 164 -5.46 19.84 5.45
CA GLU A 164 -5.54 18.38 5.41
C GLU A 164 -4.25 17.76 4.82
N ALA A 165 -3.78 18.25 3.67
CA ALA A 165 -2.54 17.76 3.06
C ALA A 165 -1.32 17.92 3.98
N MET A 166 -1.20 19.07 4.67
CA MET A 166 -0.12 19.29 5.63
C MET A 166 -0.20 18.34 6.82
N GLN A 167 -1.39 18.06 7.35
CA GLN A 167 -1.58 17.13 8.45
C GLN A 167 -1.24 15.68 8.05
N ILE A 168 -1.65 15.26 6.85
CA ILE A 168 -1.32 13.95 6.28
C ILE A 168 0.20 13.82 6.09
N LEU A 169 0.84 14.81 5.47
CA LEU A 169 2.29 14.84 5.25
C LEU A 169 3.06 14.84 6.56
N HIS A 170 2.63 15.60 7.56
CA HIS A 170 3.24 15.61 8.89
C HIS A 170 3.16 14.23 9.56
N SER A 171 1.98 13.59 9.53
CA SER A 171 1.77 12.26 10.09
C SER A 171 2.62 11.20 9.39
N LEU A 172 2.69 11.24 8.06
CA LEU A 172 3.56 10.36 7.28
C LEU A 172 5.05 10.60 7.59
N THR A 173 5.47 11.85 7.75
CA THR A 173 6.87 12.20 8.05
C THR A 173 7.27 11.65 9.42
N LEU A 174 6.44 11.88 10.46
CA LEU A 174 6.66 11.31 11.79
C LEU A 174 6.68 9.78 11.77
N PHE A 175 5.78 9.17 10.99
CA PHE A 175 5.73 7.71 10.85
C PHE A 175 7.00 7.16 10.18
N LEU A 176 7.43 7.71 9.05
CA LEU A 176 8.65 7.24 8.36
C LEU A 176 9.91 7.47 9.22
N ALA A 177 9.99 8.60 9.93
CA ALA A 177 11.09 8.91 10.85
C ALA A 177 11.18 7.92 12.01
N SER A 178 10.07 7.28 12.41
CA SER A 178 10.09 6.26 13.47
C SER A 178 10.85 4.97 13.11
N PHE A 179 11.26 4.81 11.85
CA PHE A 179 12.09 3.70 11.36
C PHE A 179 13.57 4.10 11.20
N GLU A 180 13.93 5.37 11.42
CA GLU A 180 15.31 5.84 11.36
C GLU A 180 16.14 5.19 12.49
N GLY A 181 17.21 4.49 12.12
CA GLY A 181 18.08 3.76 13.05
C GLY A 181 17.76 2.28 13.28
N GLU A 182 16.65 1.75 12.76
CA GLU A 182 16.21 0.36 13.00
C GLU A 182 16.91 -0.71 12.09
N GLY A 183 17.80 -0.31 11.17
CA GLY A 183 18.49 -1.26 10.29
C GLY A 183 19.33 -0.68 9.16
N ASN A 184 19.89 -1.58 8.33
CA ASN A 184 20.54 -1.20 7.09
C ASN A 184 19.52 -0.78 6.03
N ALA A 185 19.96 -0.03 5.01
CA ALA A 185 19.08 0.54 3.98
C ALA A 185 18.21 -0.50 3.25
N LEU A 186 18.70 -1.74 3.12
CA LEU A 186 17.96 -2.85 2.53
C LEU A 186 16.79 -3.29 3.43
N LYS A 187 17.03 -3.51 4.72
CA LYS A 187 15.98 -3.89 5.68
C LYS A 187 14.86 -2.85 5.71
N THR A 188 15.22 -1.58 5.69
CA THR A 188 14.28 -0.46 5.61
C THR A 188 13.47 -0.49 4.31
N LEU A 189 14.07 -0.82 3.17
CA LEU A 189 13.36 -0.93 1.90
C LEU A 189 12.38 -2.11 1.86
N LEU A 190 12.72 -3.22 2.51
CA LEU A 190 11.91 -4.44 2.53
C LEU A 190 10.83 -4.45 3.62
N ASP A 191 10.79 -3.45 4.50
CA ASP A 191 9.75 -3.34 5.53
C ASP A 191 8.39 -3.04 4.89
N SER A 192 7.39 -3.86 5.21
CA SER A 192 6.05 -3.75 4.64
C SER A 192 5.31 -2.50 5.09
N SER A 193 5.48 -2.11 6.35
CA SER A 193 4.83 -0.93 6.92
C SER A 193 5.41 0.33 6.29
N LEU A 194 6.73 0.36 6.13
CA LEU A 194 7.41 1.46 5.46
C LEU A 194 7.08 1.49 3.97
N ALA A 195 6.95 0.35 3.30
CA ALA A 195 6.57 0.30 1.88
C ALA A 195 5.19 0.91 1.62
N ILE A 196 4.18 0.61 2.45
CA ILE A 196 2.85 1.23 2.36
C ILE A 196 2.96 2.74 2.63
N GLY A 197 3.71 3.15 3.66
CA GLY A 197 3.86 4.55 4.04
C GLY A 197 4.57 5.38 2.96
N ARG A 198 5.62 4.82 2.35
CA ARG A 198 6.33 5.41 1.21
C ARG A 198 5.42 5.49 -0.02
N SER A 199 4.60 4.46 -0.28
CA SER A 199 3.60 4.50 -1.34
C SER A 199 2.63 5.67 -1.15
N ALA A 200 2.07 5.81 0.06
CA ALA A 200 1.18 6.91 0.41
C ALA A 200 1.86 8.29 0.27
N MET A 201 3.08 8.42 0.78
CA MET A 201 3.88 9.66 0.68
C MET A 201 4.15 10.05 -0.78
N LEU A 202 4.50 9.08 -1.64
CA LEU A 202 4.73 9.34 -3.06
C LEU A 202 3.44 9.78 -3.78
N GLU A 203 2.29 9.16 -3.50
CA GLU A 203 1.00 9.56 -4.10
C GLU A 203 0.59 10.99 -3.72
N VAL A 204 0.63 11.35 -2.43
CA VAL A 204 0.19 12.68 -1.98
C VAL A 204 1.12 13.79 -2.48
N LEU A 205 2.43 13.55 -2.51
CA LEU A 205 3.39 14.52 -3.01
C LEU A 205 3.31 14.68 -4.53
N GLU A 206 3.11 13.59 -5.27
CA GLU A 206 2.90 13.66 -6.72
C GLU A 206 1.60 14.41 -7.04
N PHE A 207 0.53 14.16 -6.30
CA PHE A 207 -0.71 14.93 -6.41
C PHE A 207 -0.46 16.42 -6.15
N GLY A 208 0.21 16.75 -5.04
CA GLY A 208 0.58 18.11 -4.67
C GLY A 208 1.42 18.83 -5.72
N SER A 209 2.31 18.12 -6.42
CA SER A 209 3.14 18.68 -7.49
C SER A 209 2.37 19.09 -8.76
N LYS A 210 1.13 18.60 -8.94
CA LYS A 210 0.29 18.84 -10.12
C LYS A 210 -0.82 19.88 -9.89
N VAL A 211 -0.97 20.40 -8.67
CA VAL A 211 -1.99 21.42 -8.34
C VAL A 211 -1.60 22.76 -8.96
N GLU A 212 -2.57 23.46 -9.58
CA GLU A 212 -2.30 24.70 -10.32
C GLU A 212 -1.55 25.77 -9.49
N PRO A 213 -0.55 26.47 -10.08
CA PRO A 213 0.40 27.28 -9.32
C PRO A 213 -0.10 28.62 -8.81
N GLN A 214 -1.36 29.01 -9.08
CA GLN A 214 -1.83 30.40 -8.96
C GLN A 214 -1.61 31.04 -7.57
N ASP A 215 -1.37 30.25 -6.51
CA ASP A 215 -1.01 30.71 -5.17
C ASP A 215 0.04 29.83 -4.43
N ASN A 216 0.83 28.96 -5.12
CA ASN A 216 1.47 27.85 -4.39
C ASN A 216 2.85 27.33 -4.86
N GLU A 217 3.70 28.20 -5.42
CA GLU A 217 5.05 27.81 -5.89
C GLU A 217 5.90 27.15 -4.77
N TYR A 218 5.81 27.65 -3.53
CA TYR A 218 6.55 27.10 -2.39
C TYR A 218 6.15 25.66 -2.05
N CYS A 219 4.86 25.32 -1.99
CA CYS A 219 4.45 23.95 -1.67
C CYS A 219 4.71 22.98 -2.83
N VAL A 220 4.60 23.43 -4.08
CA VAL A 220 4.99 22.61 -5.24
C VAL A 220 6.47 22.29 -5.15
N GLN A 221 7.33 23.29 -4.91
CA GLN A 221 8.76 23.08 -4.78
C GLN A 221 9.12 22.21 -3.56
N ALA A 222 8.48 22.42 -2.42
CA ALA A 222 8.66 21.60 -1.23
C ALA A 222 8.29 20.13 -1.51
N SER A 223 7.18 19.90 -2.23
CA SER A 223 6.74 18.56 -2.61
C SER A 223 7.76 17.87 -3.53
N LEU A 224 8.29 18.59 -4.52
CA LEU A 224 9.33 18.09 -5.42
C LEU A 224 10.64 17.75 -4.68
N ASN A 225 11.04 18.57 -3.72
CA ASN A 225 12.23 18.32 -2.90
C ASN A 225 12.08 17.05 -2.07
N ILE A 226 10.92 16.87 -1.41
CA ILE A 226 10.64 15.68 -0.61
C ILE A 226 10.54 14.44 -1.50
N LEU A 227 9.88 14.52 -2.67
CA LEU A 227 9.84 13.44 -3.66
C LEU A 227 11.25 12.99 -4.07
N THR A 228 12.12 13.96 -4.35
CA THR A 228 13.51 13.70 -4.76
C THR A 228 14.29 13.01 -3.66
N SER A 229 14.18 13.50 -2.41
CA SER A 229 14.83 12.88 -1.24
C SER A 229 14.36 11.44 -1.03
N LEU A 230 13.04 11.23 -0.99
CA LEU A 230 12.46 9.91 -0.77
C LEU A 230 12.82 8.92 -1.88
N THR A 231 12.83 9.39 -3.13
CA THR A 231 13.26 8.60 -4.29
C THR A 231 14.73 8.21 -4.19
N HIS A 232 15.59 9.11 -3.72
CA HIS A 232 17.01 8.82 -3.50
C HIS A 232 17.22 7.75 -2.43
N GLU A 233 16.48 7.81 -1.32
CA GLU A 233 16.53 6.79 -0.26
C GLU A 233 16.09 5.41 -0.77
N ILE A 234 14.99 5.34 -1.52
CA ILE A 234 14.50 4.09 -2.11
C ILE A 234 15.54 3.52 -3.10
N ALA A 235 16.11 4.36 -3.96
CA ALA A 235 17.15 3.95 -4.90
C ALA A 235 18.46 3.52 -4.20
N HIS A 236 18.83 4.18 -3.09
CA HIS A 236 19.96 3.79 -2.27
C HIS A 236 19.75 2.41 -1.64
N GLY A 237 18.57 2.14 -1.08
CA GLY A 237 18.21 0.81 -0.58
C GLY A 237 18.22 -0.25 -1.68
N ALA A 238 17.76 0.09 -2.89
CA ALA A 238 17.70 -0.83 -4.02
C ALA A 238 19.11 -1.24 -4.49
N ARG A 239 20.10 -0.35 -4.41
CA ARG A 239 21.51 -0.66 -4.70
C ARG A 239 22.15 -1.63 -3.71
N ALA A 240 21.65 -1.69 -2.49
CA ALA A 240 22.16 -2.58 -1.44
C ALA A 240 21.64 -4.03 -1.57
N VAL A 241 20.73 -4.30 -2.52
CA VAL A 241 20.22 -5.65 -2.78
C VAL A 241 21.33 -6.50 -3.38
N THR A 242 21.81 -7.45 -2.60
CA THR A 242 22.62 -8.56 -3.10
C THR A 242 21.70 -9.74 -3.43
N THR A 243 22.13 -10.64 -4.32
CA THR A 243 21.40 -11.84 -4.73
C THR A 243 21.39 -12.91 -3.62
N ASP A 244 21.05 -12.54 -2.39
CA ASP A 244 20.85 -13.51 -1.31
C ASP A 244 19.42 -14.06 -1.39
N SER A 245 19.32 -15.35 -1.74
CA SER A 245 18.06 -16.03 -2.04
C SER A 245 17.09 -16.11 -0.85
N ALA A 246 17.60 -16.12 0.38
CA ALA A 246 16.78 -16.38 1.57
C ALA A 246 15.90 -15.17 1.98
N ALA A 247 16.41 -13.94 1.85
CA ALA A 247 15.65 -12.72 2.13
C ALA A 247 14.57 -12.44 1.07
N LEU A 248 14.69 -13.05 -0.12
CA LEU A 248 13.78 -12.83 -1.25
C LEU A 248 12.47 -13.62 -1.10
N GLU A 249 12.48 -14.75 -0.42
CA GLU A 249 11.29 -15.57 -0.17
C GLU A 249 10.32 -14.93 0.84
N THR A 250 10.74 -13.92 1.59
CA THR A 250 9.92 -13.20 2.58
C THR A 250 9.44 -11.84 2.09
N LEU A 251 9.72 -11.49 0.82
CA LEU A 251 9.31 -10.21 0.23
C LEU A 251 7.80 -10.01 0.25
N SER A 252 7.39 -8.90 0.84
CA SER A 252 5.99 -8.50 0.92
C SER A 252 5.42 -8.03 -0.41
N VAL A 253 4.12 -8.22 -0.56
CA VAL A 253 3.36 -7.79 -1.74
C VAL A 253 3.27 -6.27 -1.87
N PHE A 254 3.53 -5.53 -0.79
CA PHE A 254 3.33 -4.08 -0.71
C PHE A 254 4.54 -3.25 -1.19
N ILE A 255 5.70 -3.90 -1.36
CA ILE A 255 6.98 -3.25 -1.74
C ILE A 255 6.99 -2.72 -3.19
N PRO A 256 6.48 -3.46 -4.20
CA PRO A 256 6.65 -3.06 -5.59
C PRO A 256 6.13 -1.65 -5.94
N HIS A 257 5.01 -1.20 -5.38
CA HIS A 257 4.41 0.10 -5.73
C HIS A 257 5.31 1.28 -5.41
N CYS A 258 5.90 1.37 -4.21
CA CYS A 258 6.74 2.52 -3.86
C CYS A 258 8.00 2.60 -4.74
N ILE A 259 8.57 1.45 -5.12
CA ILE A 259 9.73 1.38 -6.03
C ILE A 259 9.32 1.82 -7.45
N TYR A 260 8.17 1.35 -7.91
CA TYR A 260 7.59 1.76 -9.20
C TYR A 260 7.39 3.29 -9.24
N LYS A 261 6.72 3.85 -8.23
CA LYS A 261 6.45 5.29 -8.15
C LYS A 261 7.74 6.11 -8.09
N ALA A 262 8.74 5.66 -7.32
CA ALA A 262 10.07 6.29 -7.30
C ALA A 262 10.73 6.31 -8.69
N ALA A 263 10.59 5.24 -9.47
CA ALA A 263 11.11 5.18 -10.83
C ALA A 263 10.38 6.15 -11.79
N ILE A 264 9.05 6.26 -11.67
CA ILE A 264 8.24 7.22 -12.44
C ILE A 264 8.62 8.66 -12.10
N VAL A 265 8.83 8.99 -10.82
CA VAL A 265 9.31 10.31 -10.40
C VAL A 265 10.67 10.63 -11.00
N CYS A 266 11.61 9.67 -11.02
CA CYS A 266 12.90 9.84 -11.70
C CYS A 266 12.76 10.11 -13.21
N LEU A 267 11.82 9.44 -13.89
CA LEU A 267 11.56 9.68 -15.31
C LEU A 267 11.00 11.08 -15.57
N HIS A 268 10.08 11.55 -14.73
CA HIS A 268 9.53 12.90 -14.84
C HIS A 268 10.59 13.98 -14.60
N ASP A 269 11.45 13.81 -13.60
CA ASP A 269 12.56 14.73 -13.30
C ASP A 269 13.53 14.87 -14.48
N ALA A 270 13.90 13.76 -15.12
CA ALA A 270 14.80 13.80 -16.28
C ALA A 270 14.19 14.45 -17.52
N LYS A 271 12.86 14.33 -17.72
CA LYS A 271 12.16 15.04 -18.80
C LYS A 271 12.29 16.56 -18.65
N VAL A 272 12.31 17.06 -17.41
CA VAL A 272 12.44 18.50 -17.10
C VAL A 272 13.90 18.95 -17.15
N SER A 273 14.82 18.16 -16.59
CA SER A 273 16.22 18.55 -16.38
C SER A 273 17.18 18.22 -17.54
N LYS A 274 16.76 17.42 -18.52
CA LYS A 274 17.64 16.85 -19.59
C LYS A 274 18.87 16.12 -19.01
N ASP A 275 18.70 15.46 -17.87
CA ASP A 275 19.79 14.78 -17.14
C ASP A 275 20.29 13.52 -17.89
N SER A 276 21.60 13.48 -18.15
CA SER A 276 22.29 12.34 -18.78
C SER A 276 22.47 11.14 -17.84
N ASN A 277 22.24 11.30 -16.53
CA ASN A 277 22.40 10.24 -15.52
C ASN A 277 21.11 9.45 -15.22
N LEU A 278 20.03 9.67 -15.98
CA LEU A 278 18.74 9.00 -15.79
C LEU A 278 18.87 7.47 -15.67
N LYS A 279 19.69 6.86 -16.55
CA LYS A 279 19.90 5.41 -16.57
C LYS A 279 20.50 4.89 -15.26
N LEU A 280 21.41 5.65 -14.64
CA LEU A 280 22.05 5.28 -13.38
C LEU A 280 21.09 5.35 -12.18
N ARG A 281 20.08 6.23 -12.23
CA ARG A 281 19.05 6.34 -11.17
C ARG A 281 17.99 5.25 -11.27
N ILE A 282 17.56 4.91 -12.48
CA ILE A 282 16.46 3.97 -12.71
C ILE A 282 16.90 2.51 -12.66
N GLN A 283 18.11 2.19 -13.13
CA GLN A 283 18.55 0.79 -13.22
C GLN A 283 18.43 0.02 -11.90
N PRO A 284 18.87 0.56 -10.73
CA PRO A 284 18.71 -0.15 -9.45
C PRO A 284 17.24 -0.44 -9.09
N LEU A 285 16.33 0.47 -9.43
CA LEU A 285 14.89 0.32 -9.18
C LEU A 285 14.28 -0.77 -10.08
N LYS A 286 14.71 -0.84 -11.34
CA LYS A 286 14.31 -1.91 -12.27
C LYS A 286 14.86 -3.26 -11.83
N ASP A 287 16.11 -3.31 -11.40
CA ASP A 287 16.77 -4.55 -10.97
C ASP A 287 16.03 -5.15 -9.78
N ILE A 288 15.76 -4.36 -8.73
CA ILE A 288 15.01 -4.84 -7.57
C ILE A 288 13.57 -5.26 -7.94
N LEU A 289 12.87 -4.53 -8.81
CA LEU A 289 11.55 -4.97 -9.29
C LEU A 289 11.64 -6.27 -10.10
N GLY A 290 12.72 -6.46 -10.88
CA GLY A 290 13.00 -7.71 -11.57
C GLY A 290 13.14 -8.88 -10.59
N TYR A 291 13.88 -8.68 -9.50
CA TYR A 291 14.04 -9.67 -8.43
C TYR A 291 12.72 -9.95 -7.69
N ILE A 292 11.99 -8.91 -7.27
CA ILE A 292 10.68 -9.08 -6.64
C ILE A 292 9.71 -9.78 -7.62
N GLY A 293 9.89 -9.54 -8.92
CA GLY A 293 9.17 -10.15 -10.03
C GLY A 293 9.30 -11.67 -10.13
N LEU A 294 10.30 -12.28 -9.47
CA LEU A 294 10.42 -13.73 -9.36
C LEU A 294 9.27 -14.32 -8.54
N ARG A 295 8.80 -13.59 -7.52
CA ARG A 295 7.69 -13.97 -6.64
C ARG A 295 6.38 -13.30 -7.03
N TRP A 296 6.39 -11.99 -7.22
CA TRP A 296 5.18 -11.18 -7.42
C TRP A 296 5.07 -10.69 -8.86
N GLY A 297 4.04 -11.14 -9.57
CA GLY A 297 3.75 -10.69 -10.94
C GLY A 297 3.56 -9.17 -11.07
N ALA A 298 3.11 -8.49 -10.01
CA ALA A 298 2.95 -7.03 -9.98
C ALA A 298 4.26 -6.28 -10.24
N ALA A 299 5.39 -6.78 -9.73
CA ALA A 299 6.67 -6.14 -9.97
C ALA A 299 7.09 -6.23 -11.45
N LYS A 300 6.82 -7.36 -12.13
CA LYS A 300 7.02 -7.48 -13.59
C LYS A 300 6.15 -6.50 -14.36
N TYR A 301 4.88 -6.40 -13.98
CA TYR A 301 3.94 -5.44 -14.56
C TYR A 301 4.44 -3.98 -14.42
N TYR A 302 5.02 -3.61 -13.29
CA TYR A 302 5.59 -2.26 -13.12
C TYR A 302 6.87 -2.02 -13.92
N VAL A 303 7.73 -3.03 -14.08
CA VAL A 303 8.92 -2.90 -14.95
C VAL A 303 8.48 -2.59 -16.39
N GLU A 304 7.48 -3.30 -16.89
CA GLU A 304 6.91 -3.06 -18.23
C GLU A 304 6.37 -1.63 -18.35
N LYS A 305 5.67 -1.11 -17.33
CA LYS A 305 5.21 0.29 -17.29
C LYS A 305 6.36 1.30 -17.30
N ILE A 306 7.40 1.07 -16.50
CA ILE A 306 8.58 1.94 -16.46
C ILE A 306 9.24 2.00 -17.84
N GLU A 307 9.36 0.86 -18.52
CA GLU A 307 9.93 0.78 -19.87
C GLU A 307 9.08 1.51 -20.91
N GLN A 308 7.74 1.38 -20.82
CA GLN A 308 6.82 2.14 -21.67
C GLN A 308 6.99 3.65 -21.50
N GLU A 309 7.06 4.15 -20.26
CA GLU A 309 7.28 5.58 -19.99
C GLU A 309 8.68 6.05 -20.40
N GLN A 310 9.70 5.23 -20.18
CA GLN A 310 11.07 5.53 -20.62
C GLN A 310 11.17 5.66 -22.15
N ASN A 311 10.47 4.80 -22.90
CA ASN A 311 10.44 4.87 -24.36
C ASN A 311 9.77 6.16 -24.86
N LYS A 312 8.75 6.68 -24.16
CA LYS A 312 8.11 7.97 -24.51
C LYS A 312 9.03 9.18 -24.35
N ILE A 313 10.07 9.09 -23.53
CA ILE A 313 11.04 10.18 -23.28
C ILE A 313 12.20 10.12 -24.29
N ASN A 314 12.54 8.92 -24.78
CA ASN A 314 13.60 8.69 -25.77
C ASN A 314 13.09 8.77 -27.24
N LEU A 315 11.83 9.18 -27.45
CA LEU A 315 11.19 9.48 -28.73
C LEU A 315 11.03 10.99 -28.88
#